data_AF-A0A7J2YDD9-F1
#
_entry.id   AF-A0A7J2YDD9-F1
#
_cell.length_a   1.000
_cell.length_b   1.000
_cell.length_c   1.000
_cell.angle_alpha   90.00
_cell.angle_beta   90.00
_cell.angle_gamma   90.00
#
_symmetry.space_group_name_H-M   'P 1'
#
loop_
_entity.id
_entity.type
_entity.pdbx_description
1 polymer ?
#
loop_
_entity_poly.entity_id
_entity_poly.type
_entity_poly.pdbx_seq_one_letter_code
_entity_poly.pdbx_strand_id
1 'polypeptide(L)'
;MENPLQIAKEIIEGEVRLVQNGSVDLRNGCVACHTIFTLANKLHTNESDAADLLTQVLTNDPVLNDKFIALVEDVHMRSRMLATHFYSRSREDKDKYIESYFRNALSELQSDVTDHDAMISVRKLVLNYLSVYLAQTLGVDHHAAMEEMYYLLRKNQNFDSYLDSFIVRLMKELNQNK
;
A
#
# COMPACT_ATOMS: atom_id res chain seq x y z
N MET A 1 33.82 -15.70 -0.08
CA MET A 1 32.78 -14.75 -0.50
C MET A 1 31.88 -14.51 0.68
N GLU A 2 31.70 -13.27 1.10
CA GLU A 2 30.72 -12.93 2.14
C GLU A 2 29.31 -13.30 1.65
N ASN A 3 28.46 -13.77 2.56
CA ASN A 3 27.09 -14.15 2.26
C ASN A 3 26.29 -12.87 1.91
N PRO A 4 25.67 -12.77 0.70
CA PRO A 4 24.88 -11.61 0.32
C PRO A 4 23.80 -11.22 1.33
N LEU A 5 23.21 -12.19 2.04
CA LEU A 5 22.24 -11.93 3.11
C LEU A 5 22.87 -11.25 4.33
N GLN A 6 24.12 -11.59 4.65
CA GLN A 6 24.83 -10.97 5.76
C GLN A 6 25.16 -9.50 5.46
N ILE A 7 25.65 -9.22 4.25
CA ILE A 7 25.92 -7.85 3.80
C ILE A 7 24.62 -7.03 3.75
N ALA A 8 23.54 -7.61 3.18
CA ALA A 8 22.24 -6.96 3.14
C ALA A 8 21.72 -6.63 4.54
N LYS A 9 21.86 -7.56 5.49
CA LYS A 9 21.51 -7.34 6.90
C LYS A 9 22.27 -6.18 7.51
N GLU A 10 23.58 -6.11 7.33
CA GLU A 10 24.41 -5.01 7.85
C GLU A 10 23.99 -3.65 7.27
N ILE A 11 23.67 -3.60 5.98
CA ILE A 11 23.13 -2.40 5.33
C ILE A 11 21.79 -2.02 5.96
N ILE A 12 20.85 -2.96 6.08
CA ILE A 12 19.51 -2.71 6.62
C ILE A 12 19.59 -2.20 8.06
N GLU A 13 20.39 -2.85 8.91
CA GLU A 13 20.63 -2.37 10.29
C GLU A 13 21.23 -0.96 10.33
N GLY A 14 22.14 -0.67 9.40
CA GLY A 14 22.71 0.66 9.20
C GLY A 14 21.63 1.69 8.89
N GLU A 15 20.79 1.43 7.89
CA GLU A 15 19.72 2.35 7.48
C GLU A 15 18.68 2.54 8.59
N VAL A 16 18.30 1.49 9.31
CA VAL A 16 17.40 1.59 10.46
C VAL A 16 17.98 2.55 11.51
N ARG A 17 19.26 2.43 11.85
CA ARG A 17 19.93 3.32 12.80
C ARG A 17 19.97 4.77 12.32
N LEU A 18 20.27 4.98 11.03
CA LEU A 18 20.38 6.31 10.41
C LEU A 18 19.03 7.05 10.33
N VAL A 19 17.93 6.34 10.09
CA VAL A 19 16.60 6.97 10.11
C VAL A 19 16.18 7.22 11.56
N GLN A 20 16.39 6.27 12.47
CA GLN A 20 16.00 6.39 13.89
C GLN A 20 16.68 7.56 14.60
N ASN A 21 17.95 7.84 14.29
CA ASN A 21 18.69 8.95 14.89
C ASN A 21 18.49 10.29 14.16
N GLY A 22 17.66 10.32 13.11
CA GLY A 22 17.38 11.53 12.33
C GLY A 22 18.48 11.94 11.34
N SER A 23 19.45 11.08 11.06
CA SER A 23 20.48 11.35 10.03
C SER A 23 19.92 11.30 8.61
N VAL A 24 18.78 10.64 8.42
CA VAL A 24 18.02 10.61 7.15
C VAL A 24 16.62 11.15 7.42
N ASP A 25 16.27 12.25 6.74
CA ASP A 25 14.94 12.85 6.83
C ASP A 25 13.97 12.24 5.80
N LEU A 26 13.04 11.42 6.28
CA LEU A 26 12.01 10.78 5.46
C LEU A 26 10.60 11.35 5.69
N ARG A 27 10.47 12.60 6.17
CA ARG A 27 9.15 13.21 6.47
C ARG A 27 8.11 13.03 5.34
N ASN A 28 8.55 13.06 4.07
CA ASN A 28 7.72 12.76 2.89
C ASN A 28 8.16 11.50 2.11
N GLY A 29 9.09 10.71 2.65
CA GLY A 29 9.64 9.50 2.04
C GLY A 29 9.01 8.20 2.54
N CYS A 30 9.65 7.08 2.26
CA CYS A 30 9.24 5.77 2.75
C CYS A 30 10.50 5.04 3.20
N VAL A 31 10.47 4.48 4.41
CA VAL A 31 11.61 3.71 4.96
C VAL A 31 11.91 2.51 4.06
N ALA A 32 10.87 1.79 3.61
CA ALA A 32 11.04 0.65 2.72
C ALA A 32 11.66 1.05 1.38
N CYS A 33 11.16 2.09 0.70
CA CYS A 33 11.73 2.55 -0.57
C CYS A 33 13.17 3.01 -0.39
N HIS A 34 13.47 3.79 0.66
CA HIS A 34 14.82 4.25 0.99
C HIS A 34 15.79 3.08 1.18
N THR A 35 15.39 2.07 1.95
CA THR A 35 16.22 0.87 2.18
C THR A 35 16.39 0.05 0.90
N ILE A 36 15.35 -0.13 0.08
CA ILE A 36 15.42 -0.84 -1.21
C ILE A 36 16.39 -0.12 -2.16
N PHE A 37 16.28 1.19 -2.32
CA PHE A 37 17.19 1.96 -3.18
C PHE A 37 18.63 1.90 -2.67
N THR A 38 18.82 1.97 -1.35
CA THR A 38 20.16 1.83 -0.77
C THR A 38 20.76 0.43 -1.03
N LEU A 39 19.96 -0.64 -0.88
CA LEU A 39 20.39 -2.00 -1.19
C LEU A 39 20.72 -2.16 -2.68
N ALA A 40 19.83 -1.72 -3.57
CA ALA A 40 20.02 -1.75 -5.02
C ALA A 40 21.34 -1.05 -5.41
N ASN A 41 21.57 0.14 -4.87
CA ASN A 41 22.78 0.92 -5.14
C ASN A 41 24.05 0.27 -4.59
N LYS A 42 24.05 -0.19 -3.33
CA LYS A 42 25.25 -0.76 -2.68
C LYS A 42 25.60 -2.16 -3.18
N LEU A 43 24.61 -2.94 -3.60
CA LEU A 43 24.80 -4.32 -4.08
C LEU A 43 24.81 -4.41 -5.62
N HIS A 44 24.67 -3.29 -6.32
CA HIS A 44 24.61 -3.23 -7.78
C HIS A 44 23.53 -4.15 -8.38
N THR A 45 22.35 -4.13 -7.77
CA THR A 45 21.19 -4.91 -8.21
C THR A 45 20.00 -4.01 -8.56
N ASN A 46 18.96 -4.57 -9.15
CA ASN A 46 17.72 -3.83 -9.42
C ASN A 46 16.82 -3.75 -8.18
N GLU A 47 15.80 -2.88 -8.24
CA GLU A 47 14.89 -2.64 -7.11
C GLU A 47 14.08 -3.89 -6.71
N SER A 48 13.73 -4.74 -7.68
CA SER A 48 12.96 -5.97 -7.41
C SER A 48 13.79 -6.97 -6.59
N ASP A 49 15.03 -7.20 -7.01
CA ASP A 49 15.94 -8.10 -6.31
C ASP A 49 16.33 -7.53 -4.92
N ALA A 50 16.48 -6.21 -4.81
CA ALA A 50 16.71 -5.54 -3.53
C ALA A 50 15.50 -5.66 -2.59
N ALA A 51 14.27 -5.55 -3.11
CA ALA A 51 13.05 -5.72 -2.34
C ALA A 51 12.88 -7.18 -1.85
N ASP A 52 13.23 -8.15 -2.69
CA ASP A 52 13.25 -9.55 -2.30
C ASP A 52 14.29 -9.83 -1.20
N LEU A 53 15.51 -9.30 -1.36
CA LEU A 53 16.56 -9.40 -0.33
C LEU A 53 16.15 -8.76 1.00
N LEU A 54 15.54 -7.58 0.96
CA LEU A 54 14.98 -6.93 2.17
C LEU A 54 13.97 -7.86 2.85
N THR A 55 13.04 -8.43 2.08
CA THR A 55 12.01 -9.34 2.59
C THR A 55 12.64 -10.59 3.21
N GLN A 56 13.60 -11.21 2.53
CA GLN A 56 14.29 -12.39 3.04
C GLN A 56 15.04 -12.12 4.35
N VAL A 57 15.77 -11.00 4.43
CA VAL A 57 16.51 -10.64 5.65
C VAL A 57 15.55 -10.39 6.82
N LEU A 58 14.51 -9.59 6.62
CA LEU A 58 13.54 -9.29 7.69
C LEU A 58 12.78 -10.54 8.13
N THR A 59 12.43 -11.43 7.20
CA THR A 59 11.78 -12.71 7.54
C THR A 59 12.68 -13.59 8.42
N ASN A 60 13.99 -13.60 8.14
CA ASN A 60 14.95 -14.43 8.87
C ASN A 60 15.45 -13.80 10.18
N ASP A 61 15.19 -12.51 10.42
CA ASP A 61 15.56 -11.79 11.64
C ASP A 61 14.35 -11.06 12.24
N PRO A 62 13.57 -11.73 13.10
CA PRO A 62 12.37 -11.16 13.70
C PRO A 62 12.63 -9.88 14.50
N VAL A 63 13.79 -9.77 15.16
CA VAL A 63 14.14 -8.60 15.97
C VAL A 63 14.39 -7.38 15.08
N LEU A 64 15.07 -7.59 13.95
CA LEU A 64 15.26 -6.53 12.96
C LEU A 64 13.94 -6.16 12.27
N ASN A 65 13.10 -7.15 11.97
CA ASN A 65 11.77 -6.93 11.41
C ASN A 65 10.89 -6.06 12.30
N ASP A 66 10.83 -6.34 13.60
CA ASP A 66 10.04 -5.54 14.55
C ASP A 66 10.52 -4.08 14.58
N LYS A 67 11.85 -3.86 14.58
CA LYS A 67 12.43 -2.52 14.51
C LYS A 67 12.08 -1.81 13.20
N PHE A 68 12.13 -2.55 12.09
CA PHE A 68 11.83 -2.02 10.76
C PHE A 68 10.35 -1.62 10.64
N ILE A 69 9.43 -2.47 11.10
CA ILE A 69 7.99 -2.19 11.15
C ILE A 69 7.72 -0.96 12.01
N ALA A 70 8.30 -0.88 13.21
CA ALA A 70 8.12 0.27 14.10
C ALA A 70 8.60 1.58 13.45
N LEU A 71 9.71 1.53 12.72
CA LEU A 71 10.25 2.68 11.99
C LEU A 71 9.36 3.10 10.80
N VAL A 72 8.82 2.14 10.06
CA VAL A 72 7.84 2.39 8.99
C VAL A 72 6.59 3.05 9.56
N GLU A 73 6.03 2.51 10.64
CA GLU A 73 4.84 3.06 11.30
C GLU A 73 5.10 4.48 11.84
N ASP A 74 6.28 4.71 12.42
CA ASP A 74 6.69 6.03 12.87
C ASP A 74 6.69 7.05 11.71
N VAL A 75 7.40 6.74 10.63
CA VAL A 75 7.53 7.66 9.49
C VAL A 75 6.18 7.87 8.79
N HIS A 76 5.41 6.81 8.53
CA HIS A 76 4.16 6.93 7.78
C HIS A 76 2.98 7.45 8.60
N MET A 77 2.94 7.17 9.90
CA MET A 77 1.78 7.48 10.75
C MET A 77 2.13 8.59 11.73
N ARG A 78 3.05 8.35 12.67
CA ARG A 78 3.33 9.29 13.76
C ARG A 78 3.85 10.62 13.26
N SER A 79 4.92 10.61 12.45
CA SER A 79 5.59 11.84 11.98
C SER A 79 4.68 12.74 11.12
N ARG A 80 3.68 12.13 10.47
CA ARG A 80 2.69 12.80 9.63
C ARG A 80 1.38 13.10 10.34
N MET A 81 1.27 12.75 11.62
CA MET A 81 0.04 12.85 12.42
C MET A 81 -1.16 12.11 11.78
N LEU A 82 -0.88 11.02 11.05
CA LEU A 82 -1.89 10.19 10.42
C LEU A 82 -2.20 8.97 11.29
N ALA A 83 -3.47 8.56 11.31
CA ALA A 83 -3.93 7.35 12.00
C ALA A 83 -3.43 7.21 13.45
N THR A 84 -3.34 8.31 14.20
CA THR A 84 -2.70 8.36 15.53
C THR A 84 -3.30 7.37 16.53
N HIS A 85 -4.62 7.15 16.47
CA HIS A 85 -5.33 6.14 17.27
C HIS A 85 -5.02 4.69 16.88
N PHE A 86 -4.69 4.44 15.61
CA PHE A 86 -4.24 3.12 15.17
C PHE A 86 -2.77 2.92 15.54
N TYR A 87 -1.94 3.94 15.33
CA TYR A 87 -0.52 3.93 15.66
C TYR A 87 -0.26 3.62 17.15
N SER A 88 -1.06 4.16 18.07
CA SER A 88 -0.89 3.97 19.52
C SER A 88 -1.22 2.56 20.04
N ARG A 89 -1.76 1.68 19.19
CA ARG A 89 -2.11 0.30 19.56
C ARG A 89 -0.89 -0.62 19.55
N SER A 90 -0.97 -1.72 20.31
CA SER A 90 -0.01 -2.82 20.22
C SER A 90 -0.02 -3.44 18.82
N ARG A 91 1.06 -4.12 18.41
CA ARG A 91 1.10 -4.82 17.11
C ARG A 91 0.01 -5.90 17.02
N GLU A 92 -0.19 -6.65 18.09
CA GLU A 92 -1.24 -7.67 18.18
C GLU A 92 -2.65 -7.08 17.98
N ASP A 93 -2.94 -5.92 18.58
CA ASP A 93 -4.22 -5.25 18.40
C ASP A 93 -4.39 -4.68 16.99
N LYS A 94 -3.30 -4.15 16.40
CA LYS A 94 -3.28 -3.70 15.00
C LYS A 94 -3.60 -4.86 14.06
N ASP A 95 -3.00 -6.03 14.28
CA ASP A 95 -3.22 -7.22 13.47
C ASP A 95 -4.67 -7.69 13.55
N LYS A 96 -5.22 -7.80 14.76
CA LYS A 96 -6.65 -8.16 14.96
C LYS A 96 -7.59 -7.14 14.30
N TYR A 97 -7.26 -5.86 14.40
CA TYR A 97 -8.03 -4.80 13.76
C TYR A 97 -8.00 -4.96 12.23
N ILE A 98 -6.82 -5.08 11.62
CA ILE A 98 -6.66 -5.29 10.18
C ILE A 98 -7.40 -6.56 9.74
N GLU A 99 -7.25 -7.67 10.46
CA GLU A 99 -7.91 -8.93 10.12
C GLU A 99 -9.44 -8.80 10.10
N SER A 100 -10.02 -8.14 11.11
CA SER A 100 -11.47 -7.91 11.18
C SER A 100 -11.97 -7.10 9.99
N TYR A 101 -11.33 -5.97 9.67
CA TYR A 101 -11.72 -5.14 8.53
C TYR A 101 -11.48 -5.84 7.19
N PHE A 102 -10.42 -6.61 7.08
CA PHE A 102 -10.13 -7.42 5.90
C PHE A 102 -11.26 -8.44 5.64
N ARG A 103 -11.65 -9.19 6.67
CA ARG A 103 -12.76 -10.15 6.57
C ARG A 103 -14.07 -9.46 6.23
N ASN A 104 -14.38 -8.33 6.86
CA ASN A 104 -15.59 -7.57 6.58
C ASN A 104 -15.65 -7.08 5.13
N ALA A 105 -14.54 -6.53 4.61
CA ALA A 105 -14.47 -6.07 3.23
C ALA A 105 -14.65 -7.22 2.23
N LEU A 106 -14.08 -8.40 2.49
CA LEU A 106 -14.30 -9.58 1.65
C LEU A 106 -15.75 -10.07 1.72
N SER A 107 -16.36 -10.10 2.91
CA SER A 107 -17.77 -10.48 3.06
C SER A 107 -18.70 -9.51 2.34
N GLU A 108 -18.41 -8.21 2.37
CA GLU A 108 -19.16 -7.20 1.64
C GLU A 108 -19.05 -7.40 0.12
N LEU A 109 -17.83 -7.61 -0.40
CA LEU A 109 -17.63 -7.91 -1.82
C LEU A 109 -18.34 -9.20 -2.25
N GLN A 110 -18.34 -10.22 -1.38
CA GLN A 110 -19.05 -11.47 -1.65
C GLN A 110 -20.57 -11.29 -1.69
N SER A 111 -21.13 -10.50 -0.75
CA SER A 111 -22.55 -10.14 -0.74
C SER A 111 -22.90 -9.35 -2.00
N ASP A 112 -22.10 -8.35 -2.36
CA ASP A 112 -22.29 -7.55 -3.57
C ASP A 112 -22.35 -8.41 -4.83
N VAL A 113 -21.50 -9.44 -4.94
CA VAL A 113 -21.51 -10.36 -6.09
C VAL A 113 -22.71 -11.32 -6.08
N THR A 114 -23.25 -11.63 -4.90
CA THR A 114 -24.37 -12.58 -4.75
C THR A 114 -25.73 -11.88 -4.92
N ASP A 115 -25.85 -10.66 -4.39
CA ASP A 115 -27.12 -9.96 -4.23
C ASP A 115 -27.34 -8.86 -5.27
N HIS A 116 -26.30 -8.48 -6.03
CA HIS A 116 -26.36 -7.42 -7.04
C HIS A 116 -25.86 -7.90 -8.40
N ASP A 117 -26.20 -7.12 -9.43
CA ASP A 117 -25.66 -7.34 -10.76
C ASP A 117 -24.12 -7.18 -10.74
N ALA A 118 -23.40 -8.08 -11.40
CA ALA A 118 -21.94 -8.07 -11.44
C ALA A 118 -21.36 -6.74 -11.92
N MET A 119 -22.10 -5.98 -12.75
CA MET A 119 -21.73 -4.64 -13.18
C MET A 119 -21.62 -3.66 -12.02
N ILE A 120 -22.48 -3.76 -11.01
CA ILE A 120 -22.44 -2.92 -9.80
C ILE A 120 -21.17 -3.22 -8.99
N SER A 121 -20.88 -4.50 -8.77
CA SER A 121 -19.69 -4.92 -8.01
C SER A 121 -18.40 -4.49 -8.72
N VAL A 122 -18.32 -4.69 -10.05
CA VAL A 122 -17.16 -4.25 -10.85
C VAL A 122 -17.05 -2.73 -10.83
N ARG A 123 -18.17 -1.99 -10.96
CA ARG A 123 -18.15 -0.52 -10.89
C ARG A 123 -17.59 -0.02 -9.56
N LYS A 124 -18.01 -0.62 -8.43
CA LYS A 124 -17.49 -0.29 -7.09
C LYS A 124 -15.98 -0.50 -7.00
N LEU A 125 -15.47 -1.61 -7.53
CA LEU A 125 -14.04 -1.90 -7.56
C LEU A 125 -13.26 -0.90 -8.43
N VAL A 126 -13.77 -0.57 -9.62
CA VAL A 126 -13.13 0.41 -10.51
C VAL A 126 -13.12 1.80 -9.88
N LEU A 127 -14.22 2.24 -9.28
CA LEU A 127 -14.29 3.52 -8.59
C LEU A 127 -13.32 3.59 -7.41
N ASN A 128 -13.20 2.52 -6.62
CA ASN A 128 -12.23 2.44 -5.53
C ASN A 128 -10.77 2.52 -6.04
N TYR A 129 -10.46 1.82 -7.14
CA TYR A 129 -9.15 1.94 -7.77
C TYR A 129 -8.86 3.37 -8.23
N LEU A 130 -9.83 4.02 -8.88
CA LEU A 130 -9.68 5.40 -9.35
C LEU A 130 -9.51 6.40 -8.18
N SER A 131 -10.25 6.24 -7.09
CA SER A 131 -10.09 7.12 -5.91
C SER A 131 -8.72 6.94 -5.26
N VAL A 132 -8.21 5.71 -5.15
CA VAL A 132 -6.84 5.47 -4.65
C VAL A 132 -5.80 6.09 -5.58
N TYR A 133 -5.93 5.92 -6.90
CA TYR A 133 -5.03 6.53 -7.88
C TYR A 133 -5.02 8.06 -7.77
N LEU A 134 -6.20 8.68 -7.66
CA LEU A 134 -6.32 10.13 -7.50
C LEU A 134 -5.73 10.60 -6.17
N ALA A 135 -5.98 9.89 -5.07
CA ALA A 135 -5.41 10.22 -3.76
C ALA A 135 -3.88 10.24 -3.81
N GLN A 136 -3.27 9.20 -4.39
CA GLN A 136 -1.82 9.09 -4.55
C GLN A 136 -1.25 10.17 -5.48
N THR A 137 -1.93 10.45 -6.59
CA THR A 137 -1.45 11.39 -7.61
C THR A 137 -1.56 12.84 -7.15
N LEU A 138 -2.66 13.19 -6.48
CA LEU A 138 -2.95 14.56 -6.05
C LEU A 138 -2.40 14.86 -4.64
N GLY A 139 -1.94 13.84 -3.91
CA GLY A 139 -1.46 13.99 -2.54
C GLY A 139 -2.57 14.34 -1.54
N VAL A 140 -3.79 13.88 -1.80
CA VAL A 140 -4.96 14.07 -0.91
C VAL A 140 -5.32 12.74 -0.23
N ASP A 141 -6.08 12.77 0.85
CA ASP A 141 -6.58 11.53 1.44
C ASP A 141 -7.62 10.85 0.54
N HIS A 142 -7.83 9.56 0.78
CA HIS A 142 -8.72 8.74 -0.04
C HIS A 142 -10.18 9.23 -0.04
N HIS A 143 -10.65 9.80 1.07
CA HIS A 143 -12.01 10.32 1.16
C HIS A 143 -12.17 11.57 0.29
N ALA A 144 -11.26 12.54 0.41
CA ALA A 144 -11.25 13.73 -0.44
C ALA A 144 -11.15 13.36 -1.93
N ALA A 145 -10.29 12.40 -2.31
CA ALA A 145 -10.18 11.94 -3.69
C ALA A 145 -11.50 11.33 -4.22
N MET A 146 -12.19 10.56 -3.37
CA MET A 146 -13.47 9.96 -3.73
C MET A 146 -14.56 11.02 -3.93
N GLU A 147 -14.62 12.04 -3.07
CA GLU A 147 -15.58 13.14 -3.20
C GLU A 147 -15.37 13.95 -4.48
N GLU A 148 -14.12 14.33 -4.77
CA GLU A 148 -13.75 15.05 -5.99
C GLU A 148 -14.08 14.26 -7.26
N MET A 149 -13.81 12.95 -7.25
CA MET A 149 -14.21 12.06 -8.34
C MET A 149 -15.73 12.06 -8.53
N TYR A 150 -16.50 11.96 -7.45
CA TYR A 150 -17.96 12.01 -7.54
C TYR A 150 -18.49 13.38 -8.00
N TYR A 151 -17.85 14.50 -7.62
CA TYR A 151 -18.19 15.82 -8.17
C TYR A 151 -17.99 15.86 -9.68
N LEU A 152 -16.88 15.32 -10.18
CA LEU A 152 -16.59 15.25 -11.62
C LEU A 152 -17.63 14.40 -12.37
N LEU A 153 -17.94 13.20 -11.87
CA LEU A 153 -18.90 12.29 -12.49
C LEU A 153 -20.31 12.89 -12.51
N ARG A 154 -20.76 13.55 -11.43
CA ARG A 154 -22.06 14.23 -11.39
C ARG A 154 -22.15 15.41 -12.34
N LYS A 155 -21.06 16.16 -12.50
CA LYS A 155 -21.03 17.38 -13.33
C LYS A 155 -20.94 17.06 -14.83
N ASN A 156 -20.36 15.92 -15.20
CA ASN A 156 -20.05 15.60 -16.59
C ASN A 156 -20.46 14.16 -16.96
N GLN A 157 -21.64 14.05 -17.57
CA GLN A 157 -22.22 12.78 -18.02
C GLN A 157 -21.34 12.00 -19.00
N ASN A 158 -20.41 12.66 -19.70
CA ASN A 158 -19.50 11.98 -20.63
C ASN A 158 -18.50 11.09 -19.87
N PHE A 159 -18.04 11.50 -18.69
CA PHE A 159 -17.13 10.69 -17.89
C PHE A 159 -17.83 9.48 -17.27
N ASP A 160 -19.08 9.65 -16.84
CA ASP A 160 -19.89 8.53 -16.34
C ASP A 160 -20.16 7.49 -17.43
N SER A 161 -20.54 7.95 -18.63
CA SER A 161 -20.73 7.08 -19.80
C SER A 161 -19.44 6.38 -20.23
N TYR A 162 -18.28 7.06 -20.12
CA TYR A 162 -16.98 6.48 -20.39
C TYR A 162 -16.63 5.36 -19.39
N LEU A 163 -16.90 5.59 -18.10
CA LEU A 163 -16.72 4.58 -17.05
C LEU A 163 -17.58 3.34 -17.30
N ASP A 164 -18.87 3.53 -17.63
CA ASP A 164 -19.76 2.41 -17.95
C ASP A 164 -19.28 1.63 -19.17
N SER A 165 -18.86 2.33 -20.22
CA SER A 165 -18.31 1.70 -21.44
C SER A 165 -17.04 0.90 -21.14
N PHE A 166 -16.17 1.40 -20.27
CA PHE A 166 -14.98 0.70 -19.81
C PHE A 166 -15.34 -0.59 -19.06
N ILE A 167 -16.30 -0.53 -18.12
CA ILE A 167 -16.74 -1.67 -17.32
C ILE A 167 -17.37 -2.76 -18.21
N VAL A 168 -18.25 -2.38 -19.13
CA VAL A 168 -18.87 -3.32 -20.08
C VAL A 168 -17.81 -4.06 -20.89
N ARG A 169 -16.79 -3.34 -21.38
CA ARG A 169 -15.68 -3.95 -22.11
C ARG A 169 -14.88 -4.91 -21.20
N LEU A 170 -14.52 -4.48 -20.00
CA LEU A 170 -13.78 -5.30 -19.04
C LEU A 170 -14.51 -6.62 -18.74
N MET A 171 -15.81 -6.56 -18.45
CA MET A 171 -16.62 -7.75 -18.18
C MET A 171 -16.71 -8.69 -19.38
N LYS A 172 -16.79 -8.14 -20.61
CA LYS A 172 -16.78 -8.94 -21.83
C LYS A 172 -15.49 -9.74 -21.98
N GLU A 173 -14.34 -9.10 -21.79
CA GLU A 173 -13.02 -9.75 -21.86
C GLU A 173 -12.88 -10.84 -20.78
N LEU A 174 -13.35 -10.60 -19.56
CA LEU A 174 -13.32 -11.59 -18.47
C LEU A 174 -14.19 -12.83 -18.76
N ASN A 175 -15.30 -12.66 -19.48
CA ASN A 175 -16.18 -13.76 -19.84
C ASN A 175 -15.73 -14.53 -21.09
N GLN A 176 -14.94 -13.92 -21.97
CA GLN A 176 -14.39 -14.58 -23.17
C GLN A 176 -13.18 -15.49 -22.86
N ASN A 177 -12.57 -15.32 -21.67
CA ASN A 177 -11.45 -16.14 -21.20
C ASN A 177 -11.89 -17.30 -20.28
N LYS A 178 -13.19 -17.62 -20.25
CA LYS A 178 -13.76 -18.82 -19.62
C LYS A 178 -14.08 -19.86 -20.69
#